data_AF-N1WJC9-F1
#
_entry.id   AF-N1WJC9-F1
#
_cell.length_a   1.000
_cell.length_b   1.000
_cell.length_c   1.000
_cell.angle_alpha   90.00
_cell.angle_beta   90.00
_cell.angle_gamma   90.00
#
_symmetry.space_group_name_H-M   'P 1'
#
loop_
_entity.id
_entity.type
_entity.pdbx_description
1 polymer ?
#
loop_
_entity_poly.entity_id
_entity_poly.type
_entity_poly.pdbx_seq_one_letter_code
_entity_poly.pdbx_strand_id
1 'polypeptide(L)' 'MLSFCYATGLRASELVNLRPTDIDEKRKILIAKEGKGKEDRFTILSQASVLFWKEFHPYEEWVFPG' A
#
# COMPACT_ATOMS: atom_id res chain seq x y z
N MET A 1 -8.27 -4.42 -3.61
CA MET A 1 -8.60 -3.13 -2.97
C MET A 1 -9.14 -3.30 -1.54
N LEU A 2 -10.38 -3.77 -1.33
CA LEU A 2 -10.99 -3.92 0.02
C LEU A 2 -10.18 -4.79 0.99
N SER A 3 -9.77 -5.99 0.58
CA SER A 3 -8.95 -6.88 1.41
C SER A 3 -7.59 -6.27 1.78
N PHE A 4 -7.03 -5.46 0.88
CA PHE A 4 -5.75 -4.79 1.12
C PHE A 4 -5.90 -3.65 2.13
N CYS A 5 -6.92 -2.79 1.98
CA CYS A 5 -7.28 -1.77 2.98
C CYS A 5 -7.51 -2.40 4.37
N TYR A 6 -8.22 -3.53 4.43
CA TYR A 6 -8.48 -4.21 5.71
C TYR A 6 -7.20 -4.77 6.33
N ALA A 7 -6.34 -5.41 5.52
CA ALA A 7 -5.09 -6.00 6.00
C ALA A 7 -4.03 -4.96 6.39
N THR A 8 -4.06 -3.77 5.80
CA THR A 8 -3.07 -2.70 6.03
C THR A 8 -3.61 -1.55 6.90
N GLY A 9 -4.92 -1.48 7.11
CA GLY A 9 -5.55 -0.36 7.81
C GLY A 9 -5.36 0.98 7.09
N LEU A 10 -5.18 0.95 5.76
CA LEU A 10 -5.08 2.14 4.91
C LEU A 10 -6.47 2.66 4.56
N ARG A 11 -6.60 3.98 4.48
CA ARG A 11 -7.78 4.63 3.93
C ARG A 11 -7.84 4.45 2.42
N ALA A 12 -9.03 4.48 1.84
CA ALA A 12 -9.20 4.39 0.39
C ALA A 12 -8.41 5.47 -0.37
N SER A 13 -8.34 6.70 0.17
CA SER A 13 -7.56 7.81 -0.40
C SER A 13 -6.04 7.58 -0.40
N GLU A 14 -5.54 6.86 0.59
CA GLU A 14 -4.11 6.50 0.70
C GLU A 14 -3.77 5.36 -0.27
N LEU A 15 -4.74 4.46 -0.51
CA LEU A 15 -4.59 3.32 -1.38
C LEU A 15 -4.55 3.69 -2.88
N VAL A 16 -5.38 4.66 -3.32
CA VAL A 16 -5.39 5.13 -4.71
C VAL A 16 -4.14 5.95 -5.09
N ASN A 17 -3.50 6.58 -4.10
CA ASN A 17 -2.25 7.32 -4.29
C ASN A 17 -1.00 6.47 -3.99
N LEU A 18 -1.19 5.18 -3.69
CA LEU A 18 -0.10 4.28 -3.35
C LEU A 18 0.74 3.99 -4.59
N ARG A 19 2.05 4.21 -4.50
CA ARG A 19 3.00 3.88 -5.57
C ARG A 19 3.76 2.60 -5.25
N PRO A 20 4.19 1.84 -6.28
CA PRO A 20 5.03 0.66 -6.08
C PRO A 20 6.31 0.95 -5.29
N THR A 21 6.88 2.14 -5.47
CA THR A 21 8.09 2.60 -4.76
C THR A 21 7.89 2.76 -3.26
N ASP A 22 6.65 2.90 -2.80
CA ASP A 22 6.32 3.06 -1.39
C ASP A 22 6.18 1.71 -0.65
N ILE A 23 6.30 0.58 -1.38
CA ILE A 23 6.27 -0.79 -0.83
C ILE A 23 7.68 -1.37 -0.82
N ASP A 24 8.19 -1.71 0.37
CA ASP A 24 9.42 -2.48 0.55
C ASP A 24 9.05 -3.94 0.85
N GLU A 25 9.12 -4.80 -0.17
CA GLU A 25 8.82 -6.24 -0.04
C GLU A 25 9.82 -6.97 0.88
N LYS A 26 11.08 -6.53 0.92
CA LYS A 26 12.13 -7.17 1.72
C LYS A 26 11.88 -6.94 3.20
N ARG A 27 11.50 -5.71 3.55
CA ARG A 27 11.15 -5.35 4.94
C ARG A 27 9.69 -5.60 5.28
N LYS A 28 8.84 -5.88 4.29
CA LYS A 28 7.38 -5.97 4.41
C LYS A 28 6.80 -4.69 5.02
N ILE A 29 7.22 -3.54 4.50
CA ILE A 29 6.78 -2.23 4.96
C ILE A 29 6.11 -1.51 3.80
N LEU A 30 5.02 -0.81 4.10
CA LEU A 30 4.34 0.09 3.20
C LEU A 30 4.35 1.49 3.80
N ILE A 31 4.68 2.48 2.96
CA ILE A 31 4.71 3.89 3.34
C ILE A 31 3.48 4.56 2.74
N ALA A 32 2.51 4.90 3.57
CA ALA A 32 1.38 5.70 3.15
C ALA A 32 1.75 7.18 3.27
N LYS A 33 2.06 7.78 2.14
CA LYS A 33 2.28 9.23 2.03
C LYS A 33 0.91 9.92 2.01
N GLU A 34 0.82 11.07 2.68
CA GLU A 34 -0.41 11.88 2.80
C GLU A 34 -1.50 11.37 3.77
N GLY A 35 -1.11 10.88 4.95
CA GLY A 35 -2.04 10.83 6.07
C GLY A 35 -2.58 12.23 6.44
N LYS A 36 -3.80 12.32 6.97
CA LYS A 36 -4.39 13.57 7.48
C LYS A 36 -3.39 14.31 8.39
N GLY A 37 -2.80 15.41 7.89
CA GLY A 37 -1.73 16.15 8.56
C GLY A 37 -0.39 16.24 7.80
N LYS A 38 -0.27 15.62 6.62
CA LYS A 38 0.99 15.50 5.84
C LYS A 38 2.08 14.65 6.52
N GLU A 39 1.69 13.79 7.45
CA GLU A 39 2.63 12.85 8.07
C GLU A 39 2.62 11.53 7.33
N ASP A 40 3.82 11.04 7.01
CA ASP A 40 4.01 9.73 6.42
C ASP A 40 3.74 8.65 7.46
N ARG A 41 2.89 7.69 7.11
CA ARG A 41 2.57 6.57 8.00
C ARG A 41 3.22 5.30 7.50
N PHE A 42 4.02 4.69 8.37
CA PHE A 42 4.58 3.37 8.11
C PHE A 42 3.61 2.29 8.60
N THR A 43 3.23 1.39 7.71
CA THR A 43 2.41 0.22 8.01
C THR A 43 3.21 -1.03 7.68
N ILE A 44 3.11 -2.04 8.56
CA ILE A 44 3.67 -3.36 8.30
C ILE A 44 2.71 -4.10 7.38
N LEU A 45 3.24 -4.66 6.30
CA LEU A 45 2.50 -5.53 5.39
C LEU A 45 2.35 -6.90 6.02
N SER A 46 1.09 -7.32 6.17
CA SER A 46 0.77 -8.69 6.56
C SER A 46 1.23 -9.66 5.46
N GLN A 47 1.43 -10.93 5.82
CA GLN A 47 1.80 -11.96 4.83
C GLN A 47 0.77 -12.10 3.71
N ALA A 48 -0.52 -11.90 4.01
CA ALA A 48 -1.59 -11.87 3.00
C ALA A 48 -1.44 -10.68 2.04
N SER A 49 -1.06 -9.50 2.53
CA SER A 49 -0.84 -8.31 1.72
C SER A 49 0.35 -8.48 0.77
N VAL A 50 1.42 -9.15 1.22
CA VAL A 50 2.60 -9.46 0.39
C VAL A 50 2.26 -10.47 -0.70
N LEU A 51 1.48 -11.51 -0.38
CA LEU A 51 1.01 -12.47 -1.38
C LEU A 51 0.14 -11.79 -2.43
N PHE A 52 -0.81 -10.95 -1.98
CA PHE A 52 -1.64 -10.15 -2.88
C PHE A 52 -0.77 -9.25 -3.77
N TRP A 53 0.21 -8.56 -3.20
CA TRP A 53 1.12 -7.69 -3.95
C TRP A 53 1.98 -8.45 -4.97
N LYS A 54 2.42 -9.68 -4.67
CA LYS A 54 3.15 -10.52 -5.63
C LYS A 54 2.28 -11.04 -6.77
N GLU A 55 1.01 -11.29 -6.50
CA GLU A 55 0.04 -11.75 -7.49
C GLU A 55 -0.48 -10.59 -8.35
N PHE A 56 -0.51 -9.40 -7.77
CA PHE A 56 -0.93 -8.18 -8.44
C PHE A 56 0.24 -7.52 -9.16
N HIS A 57 0.25 -7.52 -10.49
CA HIS A 57 1.23 -6.76 -11.25
C HIS A 57 0.95 -5.26 -11.13
N PRO A 58 1.77 -4.48 -10.40
CA PRO A 58 1.54 -3.04 -10.29
C PRO A 58 1.64 -2.35 -11.64
N TYR A 59 0.82 -1.32 -11.85
CA TYR A 59 1.03 -0.40 -12.96
C TYR A 59 2.31 0.41 -12.70
N GLU A 60 2.94 0.90 -13.77
CA GLU A 60 4.24 1.58 -13.69
C GLU A 60 4.25 2.77 -12.72
N GLU A 61 3.08 3.40 -12.48
CA GLU A 61 2.98 4.62 -11.68
C GLU A 61 2.14 4.48 -10.39
N TRP A 62 1.09 3.63 -10.37
CA TRP A 62 0.23 3.41 -9.17
C TRP A 62 -0.08 1.93 -8.93
N VAL A 63 -0.24 1.56 -7.65
CA VAL A 63 -0.63 0.20 -7.26
C VAL A 63 -2.10 -0.08 -7.55
N PHE A 64 -2.98 0.86 -7.20
CA PHE A 64 -4.40 0.79 -7.51
C PHE A 64 -4.77 2.07 -8.26
N PRO A 65 -4.79 2.06 -9.60
CA PRO A 65 -5.32 3.20 -10.33
C PRO A 65 -6.79 3.39 -9.95
N GLY A 66 -7.12 4.61 -9.53
CA GLY A 66 -8.49 5.03 -9.21
C GLY A 66 -9.30 5.36 -10.45
#